data_AF-A0A662HJ13-F1
#
_entry.id   AF-A0A662HJ13-F1
#
_cell.length_a   1.000
_cell.length_b   1.000
_cell.length_c   1.000
_cell.angle_alpha   90.00
_cell.angle_beta   90.00
_cell.angle_gamma   90.00
#
_symmetry.space_group_name_H-M   'P 1'
#
loop_
_entity.id
_entity.type
_entity.pdbx_description
1 polymer ?
#
loop_
_entity_poly.entity_id
_entity_poly.type
_entity_poly.pdbx_seq_one_letter_code
_entity_poly.pdbx_strand_id
1 'polypeptide(L)' 'MKFVVEALRKLDKEDFKVLKIIEIGMSKSEYVPVEFIARGIRKDLEYVFRRLQKLSNLGLVQRMKGA' A
#
# COMPACT_ATOMS: atom_id res chain seq x y z
N MET A 1 18.54 10.72 2.00
CA MET A 1 18.22 9.69 3.01
C MET A 1 17.19 10.11 4.06
N LYS A 2 17.10 11.38 4.52
CA LYS A 2 16.13 11.81 5.56
C LYS A 2 14.66 11.38 5.28
N PHE A 3 14.20 11.50 4.04
CA PHE A 3 12.81 11.19 3.65
C PHE A 3 12.39 9.73 3.91
N VAL A 4 13.28 8.75 3.68
CA VAL A 4 12.96 7.33 3.87
C VAL A 4 12.84 6.99 5.36
N VAL A 5 13.74 7.53 6.18
CA VAL A 5 13.72 7.32 7.65
C VAL A 5 12.47 7.96 8.27
N GLU A 6 12.07 9.14 7.80
CA GLU A 6 10.85 9.80 8.26
C GLU A 6 9.58 9.06 7.83
N ALA A 7 9.53 8.53 6.61
CA ALA A 7 8.43 7.69 6.16
C ALA A 7 8.32 6.42 7.02
N LEU A 8 9.44 5.73 7.24
CA LEU A 8 9.50 4.51 8.04
C LEU A 8 8.97 4.73 9.47
N ARG A 9 9.30 5.85 10.11
CA ARG A 9 8.81 6.21 11.45
C ARG A 9 7.31 6.48 11.52
N LYS A 10 6.65 6.76 10.38
CA LYS A 10 5.21 7.03 10.30
C LYS A 10 4.39 5.77 9.98
N LEU A 11 5.03 4.66 9.63
CA LEU A 11 4.37 3.40 9.32
C LEU A 11 4.01 2.62 10.59
N ASP A 12 2.84 2.01 10.58
CA ASP A 12 2.42 1.04 11.59
C ASP A 12 2.43 -0.40 11.04
N LYS A 13 2.15 -1.36 11.92
CA LYS A 13 2.14 -2.79 11.57
C LYS A 13 1.20 -3.14 10.43
N GLU A 14 0.08 -2.43 10.30
CA GLU A 14 -0.89 -2.69 9.23
C GLU A 14 -0.42 -2.09 7.91
N ASP A 15 0.25 -0.94 7.93
CA ASP A 15 0.89 -0.36 6.75
C ASP A 15 1.95 -1.32 6.16
N PHE A 16 2.77 -1.95 7.01
CA PHE A 16 3.71 -2.97 6.55
C PHE A 16 3.04 -4.20 5.95
N LYS A 17 1.89 -4.63 6.48
CA LYS A 17 1.10 -5.73 5.87
C LYS A 17 0.59 -5.35 4.49
N VAL A 18 0.08 -4.13 4.33
CA VAL A 18 -0.38 -3.61 3.04
C VAL A 18 0.77 -3.60 2.03
N LEU A 19 1.93 -3.04 2.40
CA LEU A 19 3.12 -3.00 1.54
C LEU A 19 3.58 -4.41 1.14
N LYS A 20 3.65 -5.34 2.10
CA LYS A 20 4.03 -6.73 1.82
C LYS A 20 3.09 -7.43 0.84
N ILE A 21 1.78 -7.23 0.96
CA ILE A 21 0.80 -7.81 0.03
C ILE A 21 0.94 -7.19 -1.36
N ILE A 22 1.22 -5.89 -1.45
CA ILE A 22 1.50 -5.21 -2.72
C ILE A 22 2.76 -5.80 -3.36
N GLU A 23 3.86 -5.95 -2.64
CA GLU A 23 5.10 -6.57 -3.15
C GLU A 23 4.86 -7.99 -3.69
N ILE A 24 4.07 -8.80 -2.98
CA ILE A 24 3.67 -10.14 -3.44
C ILE A 24 2.83 -10.04 -4.73
N GLY A 25 1.90 -9.07 -4.81
CA GLY A 25 1.10 -8.84 -6.01
C GLY A 25 1.98 -8.42 -7.21
N MET A 26 2.93 -7.52 -6.98
CA MET A 26 3.85 -7.02 -7.99
C MET A 26 4.74 -8.10 -8.59
N SER A 27 5.03 -9.17 -7.85
CA SER A 27 5.75 -10.33 -8.39
C SER A 27 4.98 -11.08 -9.49
N LYS A 28 3.66 -10.85 -9.61
CA LYS A 28 2.75 -11.57 -10.53
C LYS A 28 2.14 -10.68 -11.60
N SER A 29 2.03 -9.38 -11.37
CA SER A 29 1.43 -8.42 -12.28
C SER A 29 2.00 -7.02 -12.10
N GLU A 30 2.03 -6.24 -13.17
CA GLU A 30 2.49 -4.84 -13.14
C GLU A 30 1.60 -3.97 -12.22
N TYR A 31 0.28 -4.22 -12.24
CA TYR A 31 -0.69 -3.54 -11.39
C TYR A 31 -1.30 -4.52 -10.39
N VAL A 32 -1.46 -4.08 -9.14
CA VAL A 32 -2.07 -4.87 -8.07
C VAL A 32 -3.49 -4.35 -7.80
N PRO A 33 -4.54 -5.16 -8.03
CA PRO A 33 -5.91 -4.76 -7.74
C PRO A 33 -6.16 -4.49 -6.26
N VAL A 34 -7.00 -3.51 -5.94
CA VAL A 34 -7.30 -3.15 -4.53
C VAL A 34 -8.02 -4.28 -3.80
N GLU A 35 -8.82 -5.07 -4.51
CA GLU A 35 -9.54 -6.24 -4.00
C GLU A 35 -8.57 -7.36 -3.57
N PHE A 36 -7.44 -7.49 -4.28
CA PHE A 36 -6.38 -8.43 -3.92
C PHE A 36 -5.75 -8.03 -2.58
N ILE A 37 -5.47 -6.74 -2.40
CA ILE A 37 -4.91 -6.19 -1.16
C ILE A 37 -5.88 -6.41 0.00
N ALA A 38 -7.15 -6.03 -0.18
CA ALA A 38 -8.21 -6.20 0.82
C ALA A 38 -8.36 -7.65 1.29
N ARG A 39 -8.36 -8.59 0.35
CA ARG A 39 -8.40 -10.02 0.65
C ARG A 39 -7.15 -10.48 1.41
N GLY A 40 -5.97 -10.01 1.00
CA GLY A 40 -4.69 -10.37 1.60
C GLY A 40 -4.55 -9.92 3.05
N ILE A 41 -5.10 -8.76 3.41
CA ILE A 41 -5.04 -8.23 4.79
C ILE A 41 -6.32 -8.49 5.61
N ARG A 42 -7.35 -9.10 5.00
CA ARG A 42 -8.67 -9.38 5.62
C ARG A 42 -9.35 -8.12 6.16
N LYS A 43 -9.40 -7.07 5.33
CA LYS A 43 -10.07 -5.80 5.62
C LYS A 43 -10.98 -5.39 4.47
N ASP A 44 -11.89 -4.46 4.72
CA ASP A 44 -12.75 -3.87 3.69
C ASP A 44 -11.96 -2.91 2.77
N LEU A 45 -12.60 -2.56 1.64
CA LEU A 45 -12.01 -1.67 0.64
C LEU A 45 -11.77 -0.27 1.20
N GLU A 46 -12.66 0.24 2.06
CA GLU A 46 -12.54 1.59 2.61
C GLU A 46 -11.28 1.73 3.47
N TYR A 47 -11.03 0.74 4.33
CA TYR A 47 -9.81 0.62 5.11
C TYR A 47 -8.57 0.62 4.22
N VAL A 48 -8.57 -0.22 3.17
CA VAL A 48 -7.46 -0.29 2.23
C VAL A 48 -7.25 1.05 1.51
N PHE A 49 -8.31 1.72 1.07
CA PHE A 49 -8.20 3.03 0.42
C PHE A 49 -7.59 4.09 1.33
N ARG A 50 -7.99 4.15 2.62
CA ARG A 50 -7.38 5.05 3.60
C ARG A 50 -5.88 4.76 3.79
N ARG A 51 -5.51 3.48 3.86
CA ARG A 51 -4.10 3.06 3.96
C ARG A 51 -3.31 3.42 2.70
N LEU A 52 -3.84 3.14 1.53
CA LEU A 52 -3.19 3.48 0.25
C LEU A 52 -3.05 4.99 0.07
N GLN A 53 -4.00 5.80 0.54
CA GLN A 53 -3.87 7.25 0.54
C GLN A 53 -2.70 7.70 1.43
N LYS A 54 -2.60 7.18 2.67
CA LYS A 54 -1.47 7.44 3.56
C LYS A 54 -0.13 7.06 2.91
N LEU A 55 -0.03 5.83 2.39
CA LEU A 55 1.20 5.32 1.78
C LEU A 55 1.59 6.11 0.52
N SER A 56 0.61 6.55 -0.27
CA SER A 56 0.85 7.36 -1.46
C SER A 56 1.35 8.76 -1.10
N ASN A 57 0.81 9.38 -0.04
CA ASN A 57 1.30 10.65 0.47
C ASN A 57 2.73 10.56 1.03
N LEU A 58 3.15 9.36 1.47
CA LEU A 58 4.53 9.08 1.89
C LEU A 58 5.45 8.72 0.71
N GLY A 59 4.94 8.66 -0.52
CA GLY A 59 5.69 8.29 -1.71
C GLY A 59 6.06 6.80 -1.81
N LEU A 60 5.41 5.93 -1.02
CA LEU A 60 5.74 4.50 -0.96
C LEU A 60 4.96 3.66 -1.96
N VAL A 61 3.79 4.14 -2.40
CA VAL A 61 2.97 3.49 -3.42
C VAL A 61 2.45 4.53 -4.40
N GLN A 62 2.39 4.16 -5.68
CA GLN A 62 1.71 4.95 -6.69
C GLN A 62 0.35 4.33 -6.99
N ARG A 63 -0.70 5.15 -6.86
CA ARG A 63 -2.04 4.77 -7.30
C ARG A 63 -2.15 5.13 -8.77
N MET A 64 -2.57 4.18 -9.60
CA MET A 64 -2.93 4.49 -10.98
C MET A 64 -4.09 5.49 -10.95
N LYS A 65 -3.86 6.67 -11.55
CA LYS A 65 -4.88 7.71 -11.71
C LYS A 65 -5.28 7.74 -13.18
N GLY A 66 -6.52 7.37 -13.47
CA GLY A 66 -7.09 7.41 -14.81
C GLY A 66 -6.97 6.08 -15.57
N ALA A 67 -8.04 5.77 -16.30
CA ALA A 67 -8.02 5.08 -17.58
C ALA A 67 -8.32 6.13 -18.66
#